data_AF-A0A0N1BZQ4-F1
#
_entry.id   AF-A0A0N1BZQ4-F1
#
_cell.length_a   1.000
_cell.length_b   1.000
_cell.length_c   1.000
_cell.angle_alpha   90.00
_cell.angle_beta   90.00
_cell.angle_gamma   90.00
#
_symmetry.space_group_name_H-M   'P 1'
#
loop_
_entity.id
_entity.type
_entity.pdbx_description
1 polymer ?
#
loop_
_entity_poly.entity_id
_entity_poly.type
_entity_poly.pdbx_seq_one_letter_code
_entity_poly.pdbx_strand_id
1 'polypeptide(L)'
;MAMFRLRTDAEAWFSEIEKTQHVRSKFDLYYFCLMAGFASGRSNETHITGAGSKEFIDYFIDDYKSASTLLIGLLVIAEMKYKGIDVTEKTSVRGLFKDIVDARNGNNQLTEHGMKRMNAYASGGFEYLSQKRDTKPYSIEEFLRDYVALIGDALTPA
;
A
#
# COMPACT_ATOMS: atom_id res chain seq x y z
N MET A 1 -8.89 0.01 -16.87
CA MET A 1 -8.04 -1.00 -16.21
C MET A 1 -7.56 -0.42 -14.91
N ALA A 2 -7.67 -1.18 -13.82
CA ALA A 2 -7.30 -0.71 -12.49
C ALA A 2 -5.77 -0.71 -12.33
N MET A 3 -5.15 0.44 -12.06
CA MET A 3 -3.70 0.60 -12.01
C MET A 3 -3.19 0.93 -10.61
N PHE A 4 -2.01 0.40 -10.28
CA PHE A 4 -1.25 0.82 -9.12
C PHE A 4 -0.75 2.25 -9.33
N ARG A 5 -0.84 3.05 -8.27
CA ARG A 5 -0.47 4.47 -8.29
C ARG A 5 0.43 4.82 -7.12
N LEU A 6 1.49 5.57 -7.40
CA LEU A 6 2.36 6.14 -6.38
C LEU A 6 2.23 7.66 -6.42
N ARG A 7 2.19 8.30 -5.24
CA ARG A 7 2.13 9.76 -5.16
C ARG A 7 3.43 10.37 -5.69
N THR A 8 3.32 11.53 -6.34
CA THR A 8 4.49 12.23 -6.90
C THR A 8 5.43 12.76 -5.82
N ASP A 9 4.89 13.13 -4.66
CA ASP A 9 5.69 13.52 -3.49
C ASP A 9 6.35 12.32 -2.80
N ALA A 10 5.71 11.14 -2.82
CA ALA A 10 6.35 9.90 -2.39
C ALA A 10 7.54 9.55 -3.30
N GLU A 11 7.39 9.63 -4.62
CA GLU A 11 8.51 9.48 -5.57
C GLU A 11 9.66 10.45 -5.22
N ALA A 12 9.34 11.73 -4.98
CA ALA A 12 10.34 12.73 -4.61
C ALA A 12 11.01 12.44 -3.26
N TRP A 13 10.26 11.94 -2.28
CA TRP A 13 10.78 11.59 -0.95
C TRP A 13 11.75 10.41 -1.02
N PHE A 14 11.45 9.38 -1.82
CA PHE A 14 12.31 8.22 -2.01
C PHE A 14 13.45 8.41 -3.03
N SER A 15 13.56 9.59 -3.63
CA SER A 15 14.46 9.87 -4.76
C SER A 15 15.94 9.50 -4.56
N GLU A 16 16.48 9.53 -3.34
CA GLU A 16 17.87 9.13 -3.11
C GLU A 16 18.04 7.62 -3.03
N ILE A 17 17.07 6.91 -2.43
CA ILE A 17 17.16 5.46 -2.29
C ILE A 17 16.77 4.73 -3.59
N GLU A 18 15.91 5.34 -4.42
CA GLU A 18 15.54 4.80 -5.74
C GLU A 18 16.75 4.71 -6.68
N LYS A 19 17.78 5.54 -6.50
CA LYS A 19 19.02 5.51 -7.30
C LYS A 19 19.93 4.34 -6.96
N THR A 20 19.64 3.60 -5.88
CA THR A 20 20.47 2.48 -5.42
C THR A 20 20.11 1.19 -6.15
N GLN A 21 21.06 0.26 -6.26
CA GLN A 21 20.83 -1.06 -6.86
C GLN A 21 19.87 -1.97 -6.05
N HIS A 22 19.51 -1.57 -4.83
CA HIS A 22 18.69 -2.37 -3.92
C HIS A 22 17.18 -2.16 -4.11
N VAL A 23 16.78 -0.99 -4.63
CA VAL A 23 15.40 -0.72 -5.06
C VAL A 23 15.32 -1.05 -6.54
N ARG A 24 14.66 -2.17 -6.87
CA ARG A 24 14.64 -2.72 -8.23
C ARG A 24 13.48 -2.17 -9.05
N SER A 25 12.42 -1.71 -8.38
CA SER A 25 11.23 -1.18 -9.04
C SER A 25 10.49 -0.17 -8.19
N LYS A 26 9.64 0.65 -8.85
CA LYS A 26 8.66 1.50 -8.15
C LYS A 26 7.69 0.70 -7.26
N PHE A 27 7.51 -0.58 -7.55
CA PHE A 27 6.68 -1.45 -6.73
C PHE A 27 7.27 -1.65 -5.32
N ASP A 28 8.60 -1.59 -5.17
CA ASP A 28 9.25 -1.66 -3.84
C ASP A 28 8.89 -0.45 -2.99
N LEU A 29 8.94 0.75 -3.58
CA LEU A 29 8.54 1.99 -2.91
C LEU A 29 7.05 1.98 -2.57
N TYR A 30 6.22 1.51 -3.51
CA TYR A 30 4.78 1.32 -3.29
C TYR A 30 4.52 0.32 -2.16
N TYR A 31 5.27 -0.78 -2.09
CA TYR A 31 5.13 -1.80 -1.07
C TYR A 31 5.49 -1.25 0.32
N PHE A 32 6.58 -0.48 0.46
CA PHE A 32 6.92 0.15 1.74
C PHE A 32 5.79 1.05 2.25
N CYS A 33 5.24 1.87 1.37
CA CYS A 33 4.08 2.71 1.65
C CYS A 33 2.85 1.87 2.00
N LEU A 34 2.52 0.85 1.21
CA LEU A 34 1.34 0.02 1.41
C LEU A 34 1.36 -0.68 2.76
N MET A 35 2.48 -1.32 3.11
CA MET A 35 2.64 -2.03 4.37
C MET A 35 2.58 -1.06 5.56
N ALA A 36 3.13 0.16 5.45
CA ALA A 36 2.97 1.19 6.47
C ALA A 36 1.51 1.65 6.62
N GLY A 37 0.77 1.74 5.51
CA GLY A 37 -0.67 2.03 5.51
C GLY A 37 -1.48 0.95 6.22
N PHE A 38 -1.22 -0.31 5.91
CA PHE A 38 -1.85 -1.45 6.60
C PHE A 38 -1.51 -1.51 8.08
N ALA A 39 -0.23 -1.32 8.44
CA ALA A 39 0.22 -1.35 9.82
C ALA A 39 -0.41 -0.23 10.66
N SER A 40 -0.39 1.00 10.13
CA SER A 40 -0.94 2.18 10.84
C SER A 40 -2.46 2.34 10.72
N GLY A 41 -3.11 1.53 9.88
CA GLY A 41 -4.53 1.68 9.53
C GLY A 41 -4.86 2.96 8.74
N ARG A 42 -3.85 3.71 8.27
CA ARG A 42 -4.06 4.97 7.55
C ARG A 42 -4.31 4.74 6.07
N SER A 43 -5.38 5.35 5.56
CA SER A 43 -5.67 5.43 4.13
C SER A 43 -6.02 6.88 3.76
N ASN A 44 -5.60 7.32 2.57
CA ASN A 44 -5.90 8.66 2.08
C ASN A 44 -6.20 8.65 0.57
N GLU A 45 -7.41 9.06 0.19
CA GLU A 45 -7.87 9.10 -1.20
C GLU A 45 -7.64 10.44 -1.92
N THR A 46 -7.19 11.49 -1.23
CA THR A 46 -7.04 12.83 -1.81
C THR A 46 -5.97 12.88 -2.89
N HIS A 47 -4.88 12.13 -2.74
CA HIS A 47 -3.71 12.21 -3.61
C HIS A 47 -3.55 11.02 -4.58
N ILE A 48 -4.54 10.14 -4.68
CA ILE A 48 -4.46 8.93 -5.52
C ILE A 48 -5.05 9.11 -6.94
N THR A 49 -5.38 10.34 -7.33
CA THR A 49 -5.86 10.70 -8.67
C THR A 49 -5.22 12.01 -9.17
N GLY A 50 -5.33 12.29 -10.47
CA GLY A 50 -4.87 13.55 -11.06
C GLY A 50 -3.35 13.74 -10.97
N ALA A 51 -2.89 14.99 -10.86
CA ALA A 51 -1.47 15.33 -10.83
C ALA A 51 -0.72 14.92 -9.54
N GLY A 52 -1.46 14.52 -8.49
CA GLY A 52 -0.89 14.12 -7.19
C GLY A 52 -0.30 12.71 -7.17
N SER A 53 -0.61 11.89 -8.17
CA SER A 53 -0.06 10.53 -8.31
C SER A 53 0.13 10.14 -9.76
N LYS A 54 0.96 9.13 -10.00
CA LYS A 54 1.19 8.56 -11.32
C LYS A 54 0.82 7.08 -11.32
N GLU A 55 0.12 6.67 -12.36
CA GLU A 55 0.00 5.27 -12.73
C GLU A 55 1.37 4.75 -13.15
N PHE A 56 1.72 3.54 -12.72
CA PHE A 56 2.99 2.94 -13.12
C PHE A 56 2.87 1.49 -13.61
N ILE A 57 1.91 0.71 -13.10
CA ILE A 57 1.70 -0.67 -13.55
C ILE A 57 0.28 -1.14 -13.21
N ASP A 58 -0.23 -2.15 -13.90
CA ASP A 58 -1.56 -2.75 -13.66
C ASP A 58 -1.50 -4.21 -13.20
N TYR A 59 -0.31 -4.75 -12.93
CA TYR A 59 -0.11 -6.13 -12.46
C TYR A 59 0.88 -6.21 -11.29
N PHE A 60 0.82 -7.29 -10.52
CA PHE A 60 1.88 -7.60 -9.56
C PHE A 60 3.12 -8.09 -10.31
N ILE A 61 4.26 -7.40 -10.17
CA ILE A 61 5.53 -7.81 -10.78
C ILE A 61 6.00 -9.15 -10.24
N ASP A 62 6.89 -9.84 -10.96
CA ASP A 62 7.30 -11.23 -10.66
C ASP A 62 7.76 -11.43 -9.22
N ASP A 63 8.55 -10.50 -8.65
CA ASP A 63 9.02 -10.55 -7.27
C ASP A 63 7.87 -10.55 -6.23
N TYR A 64 6.69 -10.02 -6.58
CA TYR A 64 5.53 -9.88 -5.70
C TYR A 64 4.35 -10.77 -6.07
N LYS A 65 4.40 -11.51 -7.20
CA LYS A 65 3.30 -12.38 -7.64
C LYS A 65 2.94 -13.42 -6.59
N SER A 66 3.93 -14.05 -5.95
CA SER A 66 3.72 -15.04 -4.89
C SER A 66 3.08 -14.46 -3.63
N ALA A 67 3.29 -13.16 -3.37
CA ALA A 67 2.73 -12.44 -2.23
C ALA A 67 1.41 -11.71 -2.55
N SER A 68 0.96 -11.70 -3.80
CA SER A 68 -0.23 -10.95 -4.24
C SER A 68 -1.49 -11.32 -3.45
N THR A 69 -1.76 -12.62 -3.27
CA THR A 69 -2.91 -13.10 -2.48
C THR A 69 -2.83 -12.64 -1.02
N LEU A 70 -1.63 -12.60 -0.43
CA LEU A 70 -1.43 -12.09 0.92
C LEU A 70 -1.73 -10.58 1.00
N LEU A 71 -1.21 -9.79 0.05
CA LEU A 71 -1.46 -8.35 -0.02
C LEU A 71 -2.95 -8.02 -0.18
N ILE A 72 -3.67 -8.78 -1.00
CA ILE A 72 -5.12 -8.66 -1.16
C ILE A 72 -5.83 -9.04 0.15
N GLY A 73 -5.40 -10.11 0.81
CA GLY A 73 -5.94 -10.50 2.12
C GLY A 73 -5.75 -9.42 3.19
N LEU A 74 -4.56 -8.79 3.23
CA LEU A 74 -4.28 -7.67 4.13
C LEU A 74 -5.18 -6.46 3.83
N LEU A 75 -5.42 -6.15 2.56
CA LEU A 75 -6.38 -5.11 2.18
C LEU A 75 -7.78 -5.41 2.71
N VAL A 76 -8.27 -6.65 2.54
CA VAL A 76 -9.59 -7.04 3.04
C VAL A 76 -9.66 -6.87 4.57
N ILE A 77 -8.64 -7.33 5.30
CA ILE A 77 -8.56 -7.16 6.77
C ILE A 77 -8.57 -5.69 7.16
N ALA A 78 -7.80 -4.85 6.48
CA ALA A 78 -7.75 -3.41 6.74
C ALA A 78 -9.12 -2.76 6.50
N GLU A 79 -9.79 -3.11 5.42
CA GLU A 79 -11.13 -2.62 5.10
C GLU A 79 -12.21 -3.11 6.07
N MET A 80 -12.12 -4.35 6.56
CA MET A 80 -12.99 -4.84 7.62
C MET A 80 -12.86 -3.99 8.88
N LYS A 81 -11.62 -3.75 9.33
CA LYS A 81 -11.34 -2.89 10.49
C LYS A 81 -11.88 -1.47 10.28
N TYR A 82 -11.61 -0.89 9.11
CA TYR A 82 -12.09 0.46 8.76
C TYR A 82 -13.62 0.57 8.77
N LYS A 83 -14.32 -0.46 8.28
CA LYS A 83 -15.79 -0.51 8.23
C LYS A 83 -16.45 -1.03 9.52
N GLY A 84 -15.65 -1.44 10.52
CA GLY A 84 -16.16 -2.07 11.74
C GLY A 84 -16.83 -3.43 11.52
N ILE A 85 -16.44 -4.16 10.47
CA ILE A 85 -16.99 -5.48 10.14
C ILE A 85 -16.23 -6.55 10.92
N ASP A 86 -16.97 -7.37 11.67
CA ASP A 86 -16.40 -8.52 12.37
C ASP A 86 -16.28 -9.73 11.44
N VAL A 87 -15.27 -10.58 11.66
CA VAL A 87 -15.01 -11.77 10.82
C VAL A 87 -16.14 -12.80 10.88
N THR A 88 -16.95 -12.79 11.93
CA THR A 88 -18.10 -13.67 12.09
C THR A 88 -19.30 -13.23 11.24
N GLU A 89 -19.32 -11.98 10.73
CA GLU A 89 -20.38 -11.42 9.91
C GLU A 89 -20.28 -11.90 8.45
N LYS A 90 -20.52 -13.19 8.22
CA LYS A 90 -20.31 -13.87 6.93
C LYS A 90 -20.89 -13.13 5.72
N THR A 91 -22.05 -12.51 5.85
CA THR A 91 -22.70 -11.76 4.75
C THR A 91 -21.93 -10.49 4.42
N SER A 92 -21.58 -9.70 5.44
CA SER A 92 -20.80 -8.46 5.31
C SER A 92 -19.41 -8.73 4.76
N VAL A 93 -18.73 -9.76 5.30
CA VAL A 93 -17.41 -10.21 4.82
C VAL A 93 -17.47 -10.61 3.35
N ARG A 94 -18.46 -11.44 2.96
CA ARG A 94 -18.64 -11.84 1.55
C ARG A 94 -18.94 -10.66 0.63
N GLY A 95 -19.72 -9.68 1.09
CA GLY A 95 -19.97 -8.44 0.36
C GLY A 95 -18.66 -7.70 0.10
N LEU A 96 -17.86 -7.49 1.15
CA LEU A 96 -16.57 -6.81 1.04
C LEU A 96 -15.60 -7.51 0.09
N PHE A 97 -15.52 -8.84 0.13
CA PHE A 97 -14.70 -9.61 -0.83
C PHE A 97 -15.12 -9.34 -2.28
N LYS A 98 -16.42 -9.29 -2.57
CA LYS A 98 -16.92 -8.99 -3.92
C LYS A 98 -16.62 -7.56 -4.35
N ASP A 99 -16.60 -6.63 -3.41
CA ASP A 99 -16.29 -5.23 -3.70
C ASP A 99 -14.80 -5.02 -4.01
N ILE A 100 -13.92 -5.84 -3.44
CA ILE A 100 -12.45 -5.69 -3.55
C ILE A 100 -11.84 -6.61 -4.60
N VAL A 101 -12.28 -7.86 -4.68
CA VAL A 101 -11.61 -8.94 -5.42
C VAL A 101 -12.36 -9.26 -6.72
N ASP A 102 -11.63 -9.27 -7.83
CA ASP A 102 -12.10 -9.79 -9.10
C ASP A 102 -11.20 -10.91 -9.59
N ALA A 103 -11.62 -12.16 -9.34
CA ALA A 103 -10.86 -13.34 -9.75
C ALA A 103 -10.73 -13.48 -11.29
N ARG A 104 -11.52 -12.75 -12.08
CA ARG A 104 -11.44 -12.76 -13.55
C ARG A 104 -10.36 -11.80 -14.05
N ASN A 105 -9.91 -10.86 -13.21
CA ASN A 105 -8.81 -9.97 -13.51
C ASN A 105 -7.48 -10.72 -13.30
N GLY A 106 -6.95 -11.29 -14.38
CA GLY A 106 -5.72 -12.09 -14.35
C GLY A 106 -4.42 -11.32 -14.02
N ASN A 107 -4.45 -9.98 -14.04
CA ASN A 107 -3.25 -9.15 -13.84
C ASN A 107 -3.01 -8.83 -12.36
N ASN A 108 -4.06 -8.41 -11.65
CA ASN A 108 -3.95 -7.97 -10.26
C ASN A 108 -5.08 -8.49 -9.34
N GLN A 109 -6.05 -9.25 -9.87
CA GLN A 109 -7.14 -9.86 -9.11
C GLN A 109 -8.01 -8.87 -8.28
N LEU A 110 -7.92 -7.57 -8.55
CA LEU A 110 -8.67 -6.52 -7.86
C LEU A 110 -9.74 -5.94 -8.79
N THR A 111 -10.85 -5.52 -8.19
CA THR A 111 -11.80 -4.61 -8.83
C THR A 111 -11.19 -3.21 -8.93
N GLU A 112 -11.83 -2.29 -9.67
CA GLU A 112 -11.43 -0.87 -9.66
C GLU A 112 -11.52 -0.26 -8.25
N HIS A 113 -12.53 -0.67 -7.47
CA HIS A 113 -12.67 -0.25 -6.09
C HIS A 113 -11.56 -0.81 -5.20
N GLY A 114 -11.23 -2.10 -5.32
CA GLY A 114 -10.15 -2.74 -4.59
C GLY A 114 -8.80 -2.08 -4.87
N MET A 115 -8.52 -1.76 -6.14
CA MET A 115 -7.31 -1.02 -6.51
C MET A 115 -7.29 0.40 -5.93
N LYS A 116 -8.43 1.11 -5.97
CA LYS A 116 -8.55 2.45 -5.36
C LYS A 116 -8.22 2.38 -3.86
N ARG A 117 -8.76 1.40 -3.14
CA ARG A 117 -8.49 1.22 -1.71
C ARG A 117 -7.04 0.84 -1.45
N MET A 118 -6.43 -0.05 -2.25
CA MET A 118 -5.01 -0.39 -2.11
C MET A 118 -4.11 0.83 -2.28
N ASN A 119 -4.36 1.65 -3.31
CA ASN A 119 -3.65 2.91 -3.52
C ASN A 119 -3.90 3.92 -2.38
N ALA A 120 -5.10 3.94 -1.78
CA ALA A 120 -5.40 4.78 -0.63
C ALA A 120 -4.56 4.41 0.60
N TYR A 121 -4.38 3.11 0.88
CA TYR A 121 -3.49 2.67 1.97
C TYR A 121 -2.02 2.99 1.67
N ALA A 122 -1.54 2.81 0.44
CA ALA A 122 -0.20 3.25 0.07
C ALA A 122 -0.02 4.77 0.28
N SER A 123 -1.00 5.58 -0.14
CA SER A 123 -1.01 7.02 0.08
C SER A 123 -0.98 7.40 1.57
N GLY A 124 -1.81 6.77 2.40
CA GLY A 124 -1.85 7.01 3.84
C GLY A 124 -0.61 6.50 4.58
N GLY A 125 -0.01 5.42 4.11
CA GLY A 125 1.25 4.90 4.63
C GLY A 125 2.43 5.80 4.31
N PHE A 126 2.46 6.44 3.13
CA PHE A 126 3.44 7.49 2.86
C PHE A 126 3.31 8.67 3.83
N GLU A 127 2.07 9.10 4.15
CA GLU A 127 1.85 10.16 5.15
C GLU A 127 2.32 9.74 6.53
N TYR A 128 2.10 8.48 6.90
CA TYR A 128 2.65 7.93 8.14
C TYR A 128 4.18 8.01 8.17
N LEU A 129 4.86 7.50 7.14
CA LEU A 129 6.31 7.46 7.05
C LEU A 129 6.93 8.86 7.06
N SER A 130 6.41 9.76 6.22
CA SER A 130 6.91 11.13 6.10
C SER A 130 6.62 12.01 7.31
N GLN A 131 5.58 11.71 8.11
CA GLN A 131 5.34 12.39 9.38
C GLN A 131 6.23 11.86 10.51
N LYS A 132 6.59 10.58 10.48
CA LYS A 132 7.38 9.94 11.53
C LYS A 132 8.88 10.09 11.34
N ARG A 133 9.33 10.35 10.11
CA ARG A 133 10.72 10.69 9.79
C ARG A 133 10.83 12.17 9.46
N ASP A 134 11.65 12.89 10.21
CA ASP A 134 11.90 14.32 9.99
C ASP A 134 12.54 14.62 8.63
N THR A 135 13.32 13.69 8.10
CA THR A 135 14.02 13.83 6.82
C THR A 135 13.73 12.67 5.87
N LYS A 136 13.82 12.98 4.57
CA LYS A 136 13.81 11.94 3.53
C LYS A 136 14.98 10.95 3.73
N PRO A 137 14.84 9.68 3.30
CA PRO A 137 15.92 8.72 3.38
C PRO A 137 17.01 9.02 2.35
N TYR A 138 18.28 8.94 2.77
CA TYR A 138 19.44 9.12 1.89
C TYR A 138 20.12 7.80 1.51
N SER A 139 19.92 6.75 2.31
CA SER A 139 20.41 5.40 2.04
C SER A 139 19.31 4.37 2.33
N ILE A 140 19.36 3.23 1.62
CA ILE A 140 18.36 2.17 1.80
C ILE A 140 18.54 1.48 3.16
N GLU A 141 19.77 1.37 3.64
CA GLU A 141 20.12 0.72 4.90
C GLU A 141 19.56 1.49 6.10
N GLU A 142 19.75 2.80 6.11
CA GLU A 142 19.19 3.70 7.13
C GLU A 142 17.66 3.67 7.08
N PHE A 143 17.09 3.72 5.87
CA PHE A 143 15.64 3.62 5.69
C PHE A 143 15.09 2.32 6.27
N LEU A 144 15.64 1.16 5.90
CA LEU A 144 15.14 -0.14 6.33
C LEU A 144 15.23 -0.34 7.85
N ARG A 145 16.32 0.12 8.47
CA ARG A 145 16.47 0.07 9.93
C ARG A 145 15.33 0.82 10.63
N ASP A 146 15.08 2.05 10.21
CA ASP A 146 14.05 2.88 10.83
C ASP A 146 12.64 2.40 10.45
N TYR A 147 12.46 1.93 9.22
CA TYR A 147 11.21 1.39 8.71
C TYR A 147 10.70 0.23 9.56
N VAL A 148 11.57 -0.72 9.93
CA VAL A 148 11.17 -1.84 10.80
C VAL A 148 10.66 -1.37 12.15
N ALA A 149 11.32 -0.39 12.77
CA ALA A 149 10.89 0.20 14.04
C ALA A 149 9.52 0.89 13.89
N LEU A 150 9.35 1.69 12.84
CA LEU A 150 8.10 2.40 12.55
C LEU A 150 6.92 1.45 12.31
N ILE A 151 7.14 0.33 11.61
CA ILE A 151 6.09 -0.69 11.43
C ILE A 151 5.74 -1.37 12.75
N GLY A 152 6.74 -1.67 13.59
CA GLY A 152 6.51 -2.22 14.93
C GLY A 152 5.67 -1.29 15.81
N ASP A 153 6.00 0.00 15.82
CA ASP A 153 5.24 1.02 16.55
C ASP A 153 3.81 1.14 16.03
N ALA A 154 3.63 1.11 14.70
CA ALA A 154 2.30 1.20 14.08
C ALA A 154 1.37 0.03 14.42
N LEU A 155 1.92 -1.17 14.63
CA LEU A 155 1.16 -2.37 14.97
C LEU A 155 0.77 -2.46 16.44
N THR A 156 1.37 -1.63 17.30
CA THR A 156 1.07 -1.61 18.73
C THR A 156 -0.17 -0.74 18.98
N PRO A 157 -1.24 -1.26 19.61
CA PRO A 157 -2.40 -0.44 19.93
C PRO A 157 -2.00 0.69 20.89
N ALA A 158 -2.47 1.90 20.60
CA ALA A 158 -2.36 3.06 21.49
C ALA A 158 -3.19 2.88 22.77
#